data_AF-A0A7X3AAM4-F1
#
_entry.id   AF-A0A7X3AAM4-F1
#
_cell.length_a   1.000
_cell.length_b   1.000
_cell.length_c   1.000
_cell.angle_alpha   90.00
_cell.angle_beta   90.00
_cell.angle_gamma   90.00
#
_symmetry.space_group_name_H-M   'P 1'
#
loop_
_entity.id
_entity.type
_entity.pdbx_description
1 polymer ?
#
loop_
_entity_poly.entity_id
_entity_poly.type
_entity_poly.pdbx_seq_one_letter_code
_entity_poly.pdbx_strand_id
1 'polypeptide(L)'
;MYVVLGGITAIIAFIFFIVILATGGGGDYPIVAWVLFFGFGIGSWYFYKKNKEMEEEKMEQKRHETDDRLKRIPNYKSSQRYTSANGDVTLSIDETNKQISFVSLHSFKDRVYSYQDILKSEIVTDGISVTSTNRGSQLGGALLGGLLAGGVGALIGGLSGSTTSQEKVKKIELNVIVNDAANPVHKIAFLDSEFSAYAKDSPEYKDGYNTAYHCHQLIGVLIRQADEEDKRKETSIISNNDQGNMSVADEIRKLVQLKDEGIISEDEFEVQKKKLIG
;
A
#
# COMPACT_ATOMS: atom_id res chain seq x y z
N MET A 1 -25.59 2.08 -7.07
CA MET A 1 -26.97 1.65 -7.40
C MET A 1 -27.98 2.81 -7.44
N TYR A 2 -28.11 3.62 -6.38
CA TYR A 2 -29.19 4.60 -6.24
C TYR A 2 -29.04 5.91 -7.00
N VAL A 3 -27.81 6.31 -7.37
CA VAL A 3 -27.58 7.48 -8.25
C VAL A 3 -28.16 7.23 -9.64
N VAL A 4 -28.01 6.01 -10.15
CA VAL A 4 -28.59 5.58 -11.42
C VAL A 4 -30.11 5.47 -11.29
N LEU A 5 -30.62 4.90 -10.19
CA LEU A 5 -32.05 4.77 -9.97
C LEU A 5 -32.75 6.12 -9.82
N GLY A 6 -32.19 7.05 -9.04
CA GLY A 6 -32.70 8.41 -8.87
C GLY A 6 -32.69 9.21 -10.17
N GLY A 7 -31.60 9.10 -10.93
CA GLY A 7 -31.49 9.71 -12.26
C GLY A 7 -32.53 9.17 -13.24
N ILE A 8 -32.72 7.85 -13.30
CA ILE A 8 -33.75 7.21 -14.13
C ILE A 8 -35.15 7.69 -13.74
N THR A 9 -35.44 7.76 -12.44
CA THR A 9 -36.76 8.21 -11.99
C THR A 9 -37.02 9.70 -12.29
N ALA A 10 -36.00 10.55 -12.20
CA ALA A 10 -36.11 11.96 -12.59
C ALA A 10 -36.32 12.12 -14.10
N ILE A 11 -35.67 11.28 -14.92
CA ILE A 11 -35.87 11.24 -16.37
C ILE A 11 -37.30 10.78 -16.70
N ILE A 12 -37.81 9.75 -16.04
CA ILE A 12 -39.18 9.26 -16.25
C ILE A 12 -40.21 10.34 -15.86
N ALA A 13 -40.02 11.03 -14.74
CA ALA A 13 -40.88 12.12 -14.31
C ALA A 13 -40.85 13.30 -15.30
N PHE A 14 -39.68 13.62 -15.85
CA PHE A 14 -39.50 14.67 -16.87
C PHE A 14 -40.18 14.29 -18.19
N ILE A 15 -40.09 13.03 -18.62
CA ILE A 15 -40.80 12.54 -19.81
C ILE A 15 -42.32 12.62 -19.61
N PHE A 16 -42.83 12.20 -18.45
CA PHE A 16 -44.25 12.32 -18.13
C PHE A 16 -44.74 13.77 -18.15
N PHE A 17 -43.93 14.70 -17.63
CA PHE A 17 -44.22 16.14 -17.67
C PHE A 17 -44.33 16.67 -19.11
N ILE A 18 -43.40 16.29 -20.01
CA ILE A 18 -43.45 16.68 -21.43
C ILE A 18 -44.69 16.11 -22.12
N VAL A 19 -45.05 14.86 -21.85
CA VAL A 19 -46.25 14.22 -22.43
C VAL A 19 -47.53 14.96 -22.01
N ILE A 20 -47.65 15.35 -20.73
CA ILE A 20 -48.81 16.10 -20.23
C ILE A 20 -48.93 17.47 -20.94
N LEU A 21 -47.81 18.19 -21.13
CA LEU A 21 -47.78 19.45 -21.87
C LEU A 21 -48.16 19.28 -23.34
N ALA A 22 -47.70 18.21 -24.00
CA ALA A 22 -47.93 17.97 -25.42
C ALA A 22 -49.39 17.59 -25.74
N THR A 23 -50.13 16.98 -24.80
CA THR A 23 -51.53 16.58 -25.00
C THR A 23 -52.56 17.71 -24.85
N GLY A 24 -52.14 18.94 -24.55
CA GLY A 24 -53.02 20.12 -24.58
C GLY A 24 -54.19 20.07 -23.60
N GLY A 25 -53.99 19.52 -22.39
CA GLY A 25 -55.05 19.36 -21.39
C GLY A 25 -55.61 20.72 -20.93
N GLY A 26 -56.85 21.04 -21.31
CA GLY A 26 -57.58 22.19 -20.76
C GLY A 26 -58.03 21.93 -19.32
N GLY A 27 -57.72 22.84 -18.38
CA GLY A 27 -58.06 22.76 -16.95
C GLY A 27 -56.83 22.98 -16.03
N ASP A 28 -56.99 22.81 -14.70
CA ASP A 28 -55.96 23.00 -13.64
C ASP A 28 -54.79 21.97 -13.68
N TYR A 29 -54.69 21.17 -14.74
CA TYR A 29 -53.63 20.20 -15.00
C TYR A 29 -52.18 20.73 -14.89
N PRO A 30 -51.83 21.97 -15.28
CA PRO A 30 -50.46 22.43 -15.16
C PRO A 30 -50.02 22.55 -13.70
N ILE A 31 -50.92 22.91 -12.78
CA ILE A 31 -50.59 23.05 -11.34
C ILE A 31 -50.27 21.68 -10.74
N VAL A 32 -51.08 20.66 -11.05
CA VAL A 32 -50.87 19.29 -10.57
C VAL A 32 -49.54 18.72 -11.10
N ALA A 33 -49.21 18.99 -12.37
CA ALA A 33 -47.94 18.55 -12.96
C ALA A 33 -46.73 19.19 -12.27
N TRP A 34 -46.79 20.48 -11.93
CA TRP A 34 -45.72 21.15 -11.18
C TRP A 34 -45.57 20.61 -9.75
N VAL A 35 -46.67 20.36 -9.03
CA VAL A 35 -46.63 19.79 -7.68
C VAL A 35 -45.98 18.40 -7.69
N LEU A 36 -46.31 17.56 -8.69
CA LEU A 36 -45.69 16.24 -8.84
C LEU A 36 -44.20 16.33 -9.19
N PHE A 37 -43.82 17.23 -10.09
CA PHE A 37 -42.42 17.44 -10.47
C PHE A 37 -41.56 17.90 -9.28
N PHE A 38 -42.01 18.94 -8.56
CA PHE A 38 -41.29 19.44 -7.38
C PHE A 38 -41.31 18.43 -6.23
N GLY A 39 -42.43 17.74 -6.00
CA GLY A 39 -42.53 16.68 -5.00
C GLY A 39 -41.54 15.54 -5.28
N PHE A 40 -41.42 15.12 -6.54
CA PHE A 40 -40.49 14.08 -6.96
C PHE A 40 -39.03 14.54 -6.86
N GLY A 41 -38.75 15.78 -7.25
CA GLY A 41 -37.43 16.40 -7.14
C GLY A 41 -36.95 16.49 -5.69
N ILE A 42 -37.80 17.02 -4.79
CA ILE A 42 -37.52 17.12 -3.35
C ILE A 42 -37.36 15.72 -2.73
N GLY A 43 -38.25 14.78 -3.08
CA GLY A 43 -38.17 13.40 -2.61
C GLY A 43 -36.89 12.69 -3.05
N SER A 44 -36.51 12.83 -4.32
CA SER A 44 -35.27 12.26 -4.87
C SER A 44 -34.02 12.87 -4.23
N TRP A 45 -34.01 14.20 -4.05
CA TRP A 45 -32.92 14.90 -3.37
C TRP A 45 -32.80 14.46 -1.91
N TYR A 46 -33.91 14.37 -1.18
CA TYR A 46 -33.95 13.88 0.20
C TYR A 46 -33.45 12.44 0.30
N PHE A 47 -33.88 11.56 -0.61
CA PHE A 47 -33.43 10.16 -0.65
C PHE A 47 -31.94 10.05 -0.99
N TYR A 48 -31.44 10.82 -1.96
CA TYR A 48 -30.02 10.90 -2.29
C TYR A 48 -29.19 11.36 -1.08
N LYS A 49 -29.61 12.45 -0.43
CA LYS A 49 -28.93 13.01 0.74
C LYS A 49 -28.90 11.99 1.88
N LYS A 50 -30.04 11.41 2.23
CA LYS A 50 -30.15 10.41 3.30
C LYS A 50 -29.30 9.17 3.03
N ASN A 51 -29.23 8.70 1.79
CA ASN A 51 -28.36 7.58 1.44
C ASN A 51 -26.89 7.93 1.55
N LYS A 52 -26.49 9.14 1.14
CA LYS A 52 -25.11 9.60 1.31
C LYS A 52 -24.71 9.66 2.79
N GLU A 53 -25.59 10.21 3.63
CA GLU A 53 -25.41 10.25 5.09
C GLU A 53 -25.26 8.83 5.68
N MET A 54 -26.10 7.88 5.29
CA MET A 54 -25.98 6.48 5.75
C MET A 54 -24.67 5.82 5.32
N GLU A 55 -24.15 6.10 4.13
CA GLU A 55 -22.86 5.55 3.70
C GLU A 55 -21.70 6.19 4.48
N GLU A 56 -21.75 7.50 4.73
CA GLU A 56 -20.78 8.20 5.58
C GLU A 56 -20.80 7.65 7.02
N GLU A 57 -21.98 7.44 7.61
CA GLU A 57 -22.14 6.84 8.94
C GLU A 57 -21.59 5.41 9.00
N LYS A 58 -21.88 4.56 8.00
CA LYS A 58 -21.30 3.20 7.92
C LYS A 58 -19.79 3.23 7.82
N MET A 59 -19.23 4.13 7.01
CA MET A 59 -17.78 4.28 6.90
C MET A 59 -17.15 4.70 8.23
N GLU A 60 -17.78 5.63 8.94
CA GLU A 60 -17.31 6.07 10.26
C GLU A 60 -17.40 4.95 11.31
N GLN A 61 -18.49 4.18 11.30
CA GLN A 61 -18.63 2.99 12.17
C GLN A 61 -17.53 1.96 11.92
N LYS A 62 -17.23 1.66 10.64
CA LYS A 62 -16.15 0.75 10.26
C LYS A 62 -14.80 1.25 10.76
N ARG A 63 -14.52 2.55 10.58
CA ARG A 63 -13.29 3.20 11.08
C ARG A 63 -13.19 3.11 12.60
N HIS A 64 -14.28 3.37 13.31
CA HIS A 64 -14.33 3.25 14.77
C HIS A 64 -14.08 1.80 15.23
N GLU A 65 -14.66 0.82 14.54
CA GLU A 65 -14.48 -0.60 14.84
C GLU A 65 -13.01 -1.04 14.65
N THR A 66 -12.40 -0.67 13.51
CA THR A 66 -10.97 -0.96 13.28
C THR A 66 -10.08 -0.28 14.31
N ASP A 67 -10.43 0.94 14.74
CA ASP A 67 -9.69 1.70 15.73
C ASP A 67 -9.77 1.07 17.12
N ASP A 68 -10.94 0.59 17.52
CA ASP A 68 -11.11 -0.10 18.79
C ASP A 68 -10.40 -1.45 18.80
N ARG A 69 -10.40 -2.15 17.67
CA ARG A 69 -9.61 -3.38 17.49
C ARG A 69 -8.12 -3.15 17.65
N LEU A 70 -7.58 -2.07 17.09
CA LEU A 70 -6.18 -1.71 17.28
C LEU A 70 -5.84 -1.52 18.78
N LYS A 71 -6.69 -0.82 19.54
CA LYS A 71 -6.49 -0.61 20.98
C LYS A 71 -6.54 -1.91 21.80
N ARG A 72 -7.12 -2.99 21.27
CA ARG A 72 -7.16 -4.31 21.91
C ARG A 72 -5.87 -5.12 21.70
N ILE A 73 -4.97 -4.66 20.81
CA ILE A 73 -3.66 -5.29 20.64
C ILE A 73 -2.84 -5.09 21.93
N PRO A 74 -2.25 -6.15 22.51
CA PRO A 74 -1.44 -6.02 23.71
C PRO A 74 -0.27 -5.06 23.50
N ASN A 75 -0.07 -4.13 24.44
CA ASN A 75 0.98 -3.10 24.38
C ASN A 75 0.90 -2.19 23.12
N TYR A 76 -0.29 -2.00 22.57
CA TYR A 76 -0.51 -1.16 21.40
C TYR A 76 0.09 0.25 21.56
N LYS A 77 0.97 0.61 20.63
CA LYS A 77 1.37 2.00 20.36
C LYS A 77 1.26 2.24 18.86
N SER A 78 1.01 3.49 18.49
CA SER A 78 0.89 3.87 17.08
C SER A 78 1.52 5.22 16.86
N SER A 79 2.56 5.24 16.05
CA SER A 79 3.18 6.45 15.54
C SER A 79 2.44 6.96 14.31
N GLN A 80 2.00 6.06 13.43
CA GLN A 80 1.34 6.40 12.17
C GLN A 80 0.25 5.38 11.84
N ARG A 81 -0.80 5.84 11.13
CA ARG A 81 -1.96 5.02 10.81
C ARG A 81 -2.56 5.38 9.45
N TYR A 82 -2.98 4.35 8.73
CA TYR A 82 -3.60 4.46 7.41
C TYR A 82 -4.83 3.56 7.38
N THR A 83 -6.00 4.14 7.09
CA THR A 83 -7.24 3.39 6.94
C THR A 83 -7.67 3.41 5.49
N SER A 84 -8.13 2.27 4.98
CA SER A 84 -8.60 2.12 3.61
C SER A 84 -9.74 3.10 3.30
N ALA A 85 -9.92 3.44 2.02
CA ALA A 85 -10.94 4.36 1.54
C ALA A 85 -12.34 3.96 2.03
N ASN A 86 -12.63 2.65 2.05
CA ASN A 86 -13.90 2.08 2.50
C ASN A 86 -14.01 1.84 4.02
N GLY A 87 -12.95 2.09 4.80
CA GLY A 87 -12.93 1.92 6.26
C GLY A 87 -12.70 0.49 6.77
N ASP A 88 -12.60 -0.52 5.90
CA ASP A 88 -12.58 -1.92 6.33
C ASP A 88 -11.23 -2.41 6.87
N VAL A 89 -10.14 -1.72 6.50
CA VAL A 89 -8.78 -2.15 6.87
C VAL A 89 -7.99 -0.97 7.38
N THR A 90 -7.36 -1.13 8.54
CA THR A 90 -6.42 -0.16 9.10
C THR A 90 -5.06 -0.77 9.31
N LEU A 91 -4.06 -0.08 8.78
CA LEU A 91 -2.65 -0.30 9.03
C LEU A 91 -2.16 0.68 10.09
N SER A 92 -1.50 0.16 11.12
CA SER A 92 -0.88 0.95 12.17
C SER A 92 0.60 0.59 12.29
N ILE A 93 1.43 1.60 12.48
CA ILE A 93 2.89 1.48 12.59
C ILE A 93 3.28 1.92 13.99
N ASP A 94 4.02 1.05 14.67
CA ASP A 94 4.59 1.26 15.98
C ASP A 94 6.12 1.38 15.86
N GLU A 95 6.62 2.61 15.79
CA GLU A 95 8.06 2.86 15.69
C GLU A 95 8.80 2.55 16.99
N THR A 96 8.09 2.52 18.12
CA THR A 96 8.71 2.24 19.43
C THR A 96 9.02 0.75 19.56
N ASN A 97 8.04 -0.10 19.24
CA ASN A 97 8.19 -1.55 19.33
C ASN A 97 8.68 -2.18 18.02
N LYS A 98 8.86 -1.38 16.95
CA LYS A 98 9.25 -1.81 15.60
C LYS A 98 8.31 -2.85 15.00
N GLN A 99 7.02 -2.53 15.06
CA GLN A 99 5.94 -3.41 14.63
C GLN A 99 4.98 -2.72 13.67
N ILE A 100 4.34 -3.52 12.83
CA ILE A 100 3.28 -3.13 11.93
C ILE A 100 2.06 -4.00 12.19
N SER A 101 0.88 -3.39 12.28
CA SER A 101 -0.36 -4.07 12.59
C SER A 101 -1.40 -3.86 11.50
N PHE A 102 -2.08 -4.94 11.12
CA PHE A 102 -3.22 -4.93 10.19
C PHE A 102 -4.47 -5.39 10.91
N VAL A 103 -5.47 -4.53 10.94
CA VAL A 103 -6.81 -4.80 11.43
C VAL A 103 -7.75 -4.77 10.25
N SER A 104 -8.51 -5.84 10.04
CA SER A 104 -9.45 -5.97 8.92
C SER A 104 -10.79 -6.49 9.41
N LEU A 105 -11.87 -5.81 9.05
CA LEU A 105 -13.24 -6.23 9.35
C LEU A 105 -13.61 -7.56 8.67
N HIS A 106 -12.87 -7.96 7.63
CA HIS A 106 -13.04 -9.24 6.95
C HIS A 106 -12.28 -10.40 7.61
N SER A 107 -11.50 -10.13 8.66
CA SER A 107 -10.73 -11.12 9.43
C SER A 107 -11.10 -11.09 10.90
N PHE A 108 -11.26 -12.25 11.52
CA PHE A 108 -11.48 -12.35 12.97
C PHE A 108 -10.21 -12.10 13.80
N LYS A 109 -9.02 -12.19 13.18
CA LYS A 109 -7.74 -12.06 13.87
C LYS A 109 -6.96 -10.87 13.34
N ASP A 110 -6.64 -9.96 14.25
CA ASP A 110 -5.71 -8.86 14.03
C ASP A 110 -4.29 -9.40 13.88
N ARG A 111 -3.52 -8.81 12.97
CA ARG A 111 -2.18 -9.30 12.64
C ARG A 111 -1.16 -8.26 13.05
N VAL A 112 -0.13 -8.71 13.77
CA VAL A 112 0.98 -7.89 14.21
C VAL A 112 2.25 -8.58 13.75
N TYR A 113 3.12 -7.82 13.11
CA TYR A 113 4.38 -8.28 12.52
C TYR A 113 5.49 -7.36 12.96
N SER A 114 6.69 -7.89 13.17
CA SER A 114 7.88 -7.06 13.34
C SER A 114 8.31 -6.49 11.99
N TYR A 115 9.16 -5.46 11.98
CA TYR A 115 9.76 -4.97 10.73
C TYR A 115 10.55 -6.06 10.00
N GLN A 116 11.14 -7.00 10.75
CA GLN A 116 11.85 -8.17 10.22
C GLN A 116 10.92 -9.22 9.61
N ASP A 117 9.60 -9.05 9.64
CA ASP A 117 8.67 -9.92 8.93
C ASP A 117 8.22 -9.31 7.60
N ILE A 118 8.54 -8.04 7.32
CA ILE A 118 8.14 -7.36 6.08
C ILE A 118 9.09 -7.75 4.96
N LEU A 119 8.57 -8.33 3.89
CA LEU A 119 9.36 -8.77 2.73
C LEU A 119 9.32 -7.78 1.58
N LYS A 120 8.14 -7.20 1.33
CA LYS A 120 7.91 -6.34 0.18
C LYS A 120 6.76 -5.37 0.44
N SER A 121 6.84 -4.21 -0.17
CA SER A 121 5.74 -3.26 -0.30
C SER A 121 5.57 -2.92 -1.78
N GLU A 122 4.35 -2.87 -2.28
CA GLU A 122 4.07 -2.46 -3.66
C GLU A 122 2.76 -1.68 -3.77
N ILE A 123 2.74 -0.69 -4.66
CA ILE A 123 1.53 0.03 -5.07
C ILE A 123 1.01 -0.64 -6.34
N VAL A 124 -0.27 -0.98 -6.33
CA VAL A 124 -0.98 -1.64 -7.43
C VAL A 124 -2.14 -0.75 -7.85
N THR A 125 -2.21 -0.45 -9.15
CA THR A 125 -3.32 0.29 -9.77
C THR A 125 -4.07 -0.62 -10.71
N ASP A 126 -5.38 -0.81 -10.49
CA ASP A 126 -6.23 -1.71 -11.28
C ASP A 126 -5.63 -3.11 -11.54
N GLY A 127 -4.94 -3.66 -10.54
CA GLY A 127 -4.30 -4.98 -10.61
C GLY A 127 -2.87 -4.99 -11.18
N ILE A 128 -2.36 -3.85 -11.63
CA ILE A 128 -1.00 -3.71 -12.17
C ILE A 128 -0.08 -3.07 -11.12
N SER A 129 1.01 -3.76 -10.75
CA SER A 129 2.03 -3.21 -9.86
C SER A 129 2.77 -2.05 -10.55
N VAL A 130 2.73 -0.86 -9.96
CA VAL A 130 3.34 0.37 -10.51
C VAL A 130 4.57 0.83 -9.74
N THR A 131 4.71 0.47 -8.47
CA THR A 131 5.87 0.82 -7.63
C THR A 131 6.10 -0.28 -6.62
N SER A 132 7.36 -0.67 -6.36
CA SER A 132 7.70 -1.78 -5.48
C SER A 132 9.03 -1.57 -4.76
N THR A 133 9.12 -2.09 -3.53
CA THR A 133 10.32 -2.14 -2.70
C THR A 133 10.40 -3.52 -2.05
N ASN A 134 11.57 -4.17 -2.11
CA ASN A 134 11.81 -5.51 -1.57
C ASN A 134 12.86 -5.46 -0.45
N ARG A 135 12.82 -6.44 0.44
CA ARG A 135 13.83 -6.65 1.49
C ARG A 135 15.11 -7.23 0.92
N GLY A 136 16.25 -6.62 1.26
CA GLY A 136 17.55 -7.00 0.72
C GLY A 136 18.08 -8.31 1.31
N SER A 137 17.90 -8.53 2.62
CA SER A 137 18.49 -9.69 3.31
C SER A 137 17.93 -11.05 2.87
N GLN A 138 16.76 -11.07 2.24
CA GLN A 138 16.10 -12.30 1.78
C GLN A 138 16.43 -12.71 0.35
N LEU A 139 17.13 -11.86 -0.40
CA LEU A 139 17.46 -12.09 -1.80
C LEU A 139 18.82 -12.77 -2.01
N GLY A 140 19.47 -13.26 -0.95
CA GLY A 140 20.68 -14.10 -1.01
C GLY A 140 21.87 -13.39 -1.65
N GLY A 141 22.73 -12.76 -0.83
CA GLY A 141 24.09 -12.34 -1.22
C GLY A 141 24.23 -11.31 -2.34
N ALA A 142 23.16 -10.90 -3.00
CA ALA A 142 23.18 -9.79 -3.93
C ALA A 142 23.21 -8.49 -3.12
N LEU A 143 24.40 -7.91 -3.03
CA LEU A 143 24.62 -6.47 -2.90
C LEU A 143 23.74 -5.73 -3.93
N LEU A 144 22.48 -5.52 -3.61
CA LEU A 144 21.65 -4.46 -4.19
C LEU A 144 21.81 -3.18 -3.37
N GLY A 145 23.06 -2.87 -3.04
CA GLY A 145 23.48 -1.50 -2.76
C GLY A 145 23.25 -0.70 -4.04
N GLY A 146 22.09 -0.05 -4.14
CA GLY A 146 21.73 0.78 -5.30
C GLY A 146 20.27 0.70 -5.73
N LEU A 147 19.51 -0.32 -5.34
CA LEU A 147 18.05 -0.34 -5.56
C LEU A 147 17.26 0.22 -4.37
N LEU A 148 17.74 1.36 -3.87
CA LEU A 148 16.84 2.45 -3.49
C LEU A 148 16.20 3.14 -4.72
N ALA A 149 16.16 2.47 -5.87
CA ALA A 149 15.25 2.85 -6.94
C ALA A 149 13.86 2.35 -6.50
N GLY A 150 12.98 3.20 -5.94
CA GLY A 150 12.74 4.49 -6.55
C GLY A 150 12.46 4.32 -8.04
N GLY A 151 11.84 3.20 -8.45
CA GLY A 151 11.31 2.98 -9.79
C GLY A 151 10.08 3.86 -10.00
N VAL A 152 10.24 5.17 -9.88
CA VAL A 152 9.36 6.11 -10.56
C VAL A 152 9.65 5.91 -12.05
N GLY A 153 8.79 5.19 -12.78
CA GLY A 153 8.64 5.41 -14.23
C GLY A 153 8.91 4.28 -15.24
N ALA A 154 9.05 3.00 -14.87
CA ALA A 154 9.38 1.96 -15.87
C ALA A 154 8.20 1.17 -16.49
N LEU A 155 7.00 1.16 -15.89
CA LEU A 155 5.88 0.35 -16.43
C LEU A 155 4.78 1.15 -17.14
N ILE A 156 4.75 2.47 -17.00
CA ILE A 156 3.77 3.30 -17.72
C ILE A 156 4.20 3.60 -19.17
N GLY A 157 5.50 3.56 -19.49
CA GLY A 157 6.01 3.97 -20.81
C GLY A 157 5.95 2.92 -21.94
N GLY A 158 5.87 1.63 -21.62
CA GLY A 158 6.02 0.55 -22.62
C GLY A 158 4.73 -0.15 -23.07
N LEU A 159 3.71 -0.19 -22.21
CA LEU A 159 2.40 -0.79 -22.51
C LEU A 159 1.32 0.27 -22.79
N SER A 160 1.59 1.55 -22.51
CA SER A 160 0.78 2.70 -22.96
C SER A 160 1.16 3.15 -24.38
N GLY A 161 1.62 2.22 -25.22
CA GLY A 161 1.99 2.45 -26.60
C GLY A 161 0.79 2.49 -27.55
N SER A 162 -0.34 3.10 -27.15
CA SER A 162 -1.29 3.73 -28.09
C SER A 162 -2.37 4.48 -27.32
N THR A 163 -2.58 5.73 -27.75
CA THR A 163 -3.65 6.66 -27.40
C THR A 163 -3.40 7.57 -26.18
N THR A 164 -3.32 8.85 -26.51
CA THR A 164 -3.57 10.03 -25.67
C THR A 164 -5.03 10.04 -25.18
N SER A 165 -5.43 9.00 -24.47
CA SER A 165 -6.71 8.90 -23.79
C SER A 165 -6.41 8.83 -22.31
N GLN A 166 -6.97 9.76 -21.53
CA GLN A 166 -6.77 9.86 -20.08
C GLN A 166 -6.93 8.49 -19.42
N GLU A 167 -5.82 7.90 -18.98
CA GLU A 167 -5.80 6.61 -18.30
C GLU A 167 -6.62 6.77 -17.02
N LYS A 168 -7.84 6.22 -16.98
CA LYS A 168 -8.72 6.32 -15.82
C LYS A 168 -8.44 5.14 -14.90
N VAL A 169 -8.35 5.41 -13.60
CA VAL A 169 -8.05 4.42 -12.56
C VAL A 169 -9.24 4.26 -11.63
N LYS A 170 -9.61 3.02 -11.31
CA LYS A 170 -10.70 2.72 -10.38
C LYS A 170 -10.18 2.40 -8.98
N LYS A 171 -9.02 1.77 -8.90
CA LYS A 171 -8.47 1.25 -7.66
C LYS A 171 -6.97 1.53 -7.53
N ILE A 172 -6.58 1.99 -6.34
CA ILE A 172 -5.19 2.13 -5.91
C ILE A 172 -5.05 1.40 -4.59
N GLU A 173 -4.24 0.35 -4.56
CA GLU A 173 -3.98 -0.46 -3.37
C GLU A 173 -2.49 -0.53 -3.05
N LEU A 174 -2.17 -0.54 -1.75
CA LEU A 174 -0.86 -0.90 -1.24
C LEU A 174 -0.91 -2.35 -0.76
N ASN A 175 -0.05 -3.19 -1.33
CA ASN A 175 0.16 -4.55 -0.87
C ASN A 175 1.43 -4.61 -0.04
N VAL A 176 1.32 -5.17 1.16
CA VAL A 176 2.44 -5.47 2.05
C VAL A 176 2.56 -6.97 2.15
N ILE A 177 3.69 -7.50 1.69
CA ILE A 177 3.99 -8.92 1.71
C ILE A 177 4.85 -9.19 2.94
N VAL A 178 4.44 -10.16 3.75
CA VAL A 178 5.09 -10.54 5.02
C VAL A 178 5.46 -12.01 5.06
N ASN A 179 6.38 -12.37 5.94
CA ASN A 179 6.79 -13.75 6.20
C ASN A 179 5.75 -14.52 7.06
N ASP A 180 4.54 -14.67 6.53
CA ASP A 180 3.49 -15.52 7.11
C ASP A 180 2.90 -16.40 6.01
N ALA A 181 3.18 -17.70 6.04
CA ALA A 181 2.68 -18.64 5.03
C ALA A 181 1.14 -18.74 5.00
N ALA A 182 0.47 -18.44 6.11
CA ALA A 182 -0.99 -18.48 6.17
C ALA A 182 -1.63 -17.17 5.68
N ASN A 183 -0.99 -16.02 5.91
CA ASN A 183 -1.52 -14.69 5.54
C ASN A 183 -0.41 -13.78 4.99
N PRO A 184 0.17 -14.12 3.84
CA PRO A 184 1.38 -13.47 3.35
C PRO A 184 1.13 -12.08 2.76
N VAL A 185 -0.11 -11.75 2.35
CA VAL A 185 -0.42 -10.51 1.63
C VAL A 185 -1.49 -9.73 2.38
N HIS A 186 -1.14 -8.50 2.80
CA HIS A 186 -2.05 -7.54 3.41
C HIS A 186 -2.29 -6.39 2.45
N LYS A 187 -3.56 -6.08 2.17
CA LYS A 187 -3.95 -5.06 1.19
C LYS A 187 -4.68 -3.90 1.86
N ILE A 188 -4.33 -2.68 1.47
CA ILE A 188 -5.08 -1.47 1.81
C ILE A 188 -5.36 -0.67 0.54
N ALA A 189 -6.64 -0.44 0.28
CA ALA A 189 -7.06 0.39 -0.84
C ALA A 189 -7.18 1.87 -0.40
N PHE A 190 -6.47 2.76 -1.08
CA PHE A 190 -6.53 4.22 -0.87
C PHE A 190 -7.45 4.91 -1.89
N LEU A 191 -7.79 4.21 -2.97
CA LEU A 191 -8.87 4.53 -3.88
C LEU A 191 -9.55 3.20 -4.22
N ASP A 192 -10.86 3.11 -4.07
CA ASP A 192 -11.63 1.91 -4.46
C ASP A 192 -13.03 2.34 -4.91
N SER A 193 -13.24 2.39 -6.22
CA SER A 193 -14.53 2.76 -6.79
C SER A 193 -14.99 1.71 -7.79
N GLU A 194 -16.12 1.07 -7.47
CA GLU A 194 -16.73 0.07 -8.32
C GLU A 194 -17.33 0.70 -9.60
N PHE A 195 -17.84 1.93 -9.50
CA PHE A 195 -18.69 2.54 -10.53
C PHE A 195 -18.02 3.70 -11.29
N SER A 196 -17.02 4.36 -10.70
CA SER A 196 -16.38 5.53 -11.29
C SER A 196 -14.89 5.29 -11.51
N ALA A 197 -14.41 5.59 -12.72
CA ALA A 197 -12.98 5.61 -13.01
C ALA A 197 -12.51 7.07 -13.05
N TYR A 198 -11.42 7.35 -12.35
CA TYR A 198 -10.89 8.69 -12.12
C TYR A 198 -9.69 8.96 -13.03
N ALA A 199 -9.68 10.11 -13.70
CA ALA A 199 -8.50 10.51 -14.47
C ALA A 199 -7.30 10.75 -13.54
N LYS A 200 -6.07 10.48 -14.02
CA LYS A 200 -4.83 10.65 -13.22
C LYS A 200 -4.58 12.09 -12.74
N ASP A 201 -5.21 13.08 -13.35
CA ASP A 201 -5.13 14.48 -12.93
C ASP A 201 -6.21 14.89 -11.91
N SER A 202 -7.20 14.04 -11.67
CA SER A 202 -8.27 14.28 -10.70
C SER A 202 -7.73 14.38 -9.26
N PRO A 203 -8.38 15.18 -8.40
CA PRO A 203 -8.04 15.26 -6.98
C PRO A 203 -8.10 13.90 -6.28
N GLU A 204 -9.11 13.08 -6.57
CA GLU A 204 -9.34 11.79 -5.93
C GLU A 204 -8.21 10.80 -6.24
N TYR A 205 -7.76 10.75 -7.50
CA TYR A 205 -6.61 9.94 -7.88
C TYR A 205 -5.34 10.41 -7.16
N LYS A 206 -5.07 11.73 -7.20
CA LYS A 206 -3.86 12.30 -6.62
C LYS A 206 -3.80 12.07 -5.11
N ASP A 207 -4.90 12.26 -4.41
CA ASP A 207 -4.98 12.05 -2.97
C ASP A 207 -4.74 10.58 -2.58
N GLY A 208 -5.46 9.66 -3.23
CA GLY A 208 -5.30 8.22 -3.01
C GLY A 208 -3.89 7.72 -3.36
N TYR A 209 -3.33 8.16 -4.50
CA TYR A 209 -1.97 7.80 -4.91
C TYR A 209 -0.92 8.37 -3.96
N ASN A 210 -1.02 9.65 -3.58
CA ASN A 210 -0.04 10.29 -2.70
C ASN A 210 -0.04 9.65 -1.31
N THR A 211 -1.20 9.28 -0.79
CA THR A 211 -1.32 8.58 0.49
C THR A 211 -0.72 7.17 0.41
N ALA A 212 -1.04 6.43 -0.66
CA ALA A 212 -0.43 5.12 -0.92
C ALA A 212 1.10 5.21 -1.05
N TYR A 213 1.58 6.23 -1.76
CA TYR A 213 3.00 6.48 -1.96
C TYR A 213 3.71 6.86 -0.66
N HIS A 214 3.13 7.73 0.16
CA HIS A 214 3.68 8.09 1.46
C HIS A 214 3.80 6.86 2.37
N CYS A 215 2.74 6.05 2.44
CA CYS A 215 2.74 4.80 3.21
C CYS A 215 3.79 3.81 2.67
N HIS A 216 3.90 3.66 1.34
CA HIS A 216 4.91 2.82 0.69
C HIS A 216 6.34 3.25 1.05
N GLN A 217 6.65 4.54 0.98
CA GLN A 217 7.96 5.09 1.33
C GLN A 217 8.31 4.83 2.79
N LEU A 218 7.33 5.02 3.68
CA LEU A 218 7.50 4.71 5.09
C LEU A 218 7.83 3.23 5.31
N ILE A 219 7.09 2.30 4.70
CA ILE A 219 7.40 0.86 4.78
C ILE A 219 8.79 0.57 4.21
N GLY A 220 9.21 1.24 3.14
CA GLY A 220 10.58 1.15 2.61
C GLY A 220 11.65 1.55 3.64
N VAL A 221 11.38 2.55 4.48
CA VAL A 221 12.25 2.89 5.62
C VAL A 221 12.25 1.78 6.67
N LEU A 222 11.09 1.20 6.99
CA LEU A 222 10.99 0.11 7.97
C LEU A 222 11.78 -1.14 7.52
N ILE A 223 11.67 -1.50 6.23
CA ILE A 223 12.45 -2.59 5.61
C ILE A 223 13.95 -2.31 5.73
N ARG A 224 14.40 -1.08 5.43
CA ARG A 224 15.81 -0.71 5.55
C ARG A 224 16.32 -0.82 6.98
N GLN A 225 15.53 -0.38 7.95
CA GLN A 225 15.89 -0.51 9.37
C GLN A 225 16.04 -1.98 9.77
N ALA A 226 15.15 -2.87 9.32
CA ALA A 226 15.27 -4.30 9.54
C ALA A 226 16.53 -4.90 8.88
N ASP A 227 16.81 -4.53 7.63
CA ASP A 227 18.01 -4.97 6.91
C ASP A 227 19.31 -4.54 7.61
N GLU A 228 19.37 -3.31 8.14
CA GLU A 228 20.51 -2.81 8.90
C GLU A 228 20.69 -3.55 10.24
N GLU A 229 19.60 -3.90 10.91
CA GLU A 229 19.64 -4.70 12.14
C GLU A 229 20.17 -6.11 11.88
N ASP A 230 19.73 -6.77 10.81
CA ASP A 230 20.19 -8.10 10.44
C ASP A 230 21.69 -8.08 10.11
N LYS A 231 22.15 -7.10 9.32
CA LYS A 231 23.58 -6.92 9.03
C LYS A 231 24.41 -6.72 10.30
N ARG A 232 23.91 -5.94 11.27
CA ARG A 232 24.61 -5.75 12.56
C ARG A 232 24.69 -7.05 13.36
N LYS A 233 23.65 -7.88 13.34
CA LYS A 233 23.65 -9.20 13.99
C LYS A 233 24.65 -10.14 13.32
N GLU A 234 24.70 -10.18 12.00
CA GLU A 234 25.67 -11.00 11.25
C GLU A 234 27.12 -10.57 11.55
N THR A 235 27.43 -9.28 11.49
CA THR A 235 28.78 -8.77 11.81
C THR A 235 29.20 -9.08 13.24
N SER A 236 28.28 -8.95 14.22
CA SER A 236 28.58 -9.28 15.62
C SER A 236 28.75 -10.78 15.88
N ILE A 237 28.08 -11.66 15.14
CA ILE A 237 28.30 -13.11 15.21
C ILE A 237 29.70 -13.46 14.64
N ILE A 238 30.10 -12.85 13.52
CA ILE A 238 31.43 -13.05 12.93
C ILE A 238 32.52 -12.55 13.89
N SER A 239 32.35 -11.37 14.49
CA SER A 239 33.31 -10.83 15.45
C SER A 239 33.42 -11.63 16.76
N ASN A 240 32.34 -12.31 17.19
CA ASN A 240 32.36 -13.15 18.39
C ASN A 240 32.91 -14.57 18.15
N ASN A 241 32.88 -15.06 16.90
CA ASN A 241 33.51 -16.34 16.53
C ASN A 241 35.02 -16.23 16.24
N ASP A 242 35.55 -15.02 16.05
CA ASP A 242 36.98 -14.78 15.77
C ASP A 242 37.90 -14.85 17.02
N GLN A 243 37.35 -15.17 18.20
CA GLN A 243 38.16 -15.48 19.40
C GLN A 243 38.30 -16.99 19.69
N GLY A 244 37.82 -17.88 18.81
CA GLY A 244 37.99 -19.32 18.99
C GLY A 244 38.06 -20.07 17.66
N ASN A 245 39.28 -20.33 17.18
CA ASN A 245 39.65 -21.07 15.97
C ASN A 245 39.40 -20.37 14.62
N MET A 246 40.20 -19.36 14.29
CA MET A 246 40.53 -19.11 12.89
C MET A 246 41.30 -20.33 12.34
N SER A 247 40.80 -20.92 11.25
CA SER A 247 41.49 -22.00 10.56
C SER A 247 42.75 -21.45 9.87
N VAL A 248 43.85 -22.20 9.92
CA VAL A 248 45.10 -21.89 9.18
C VAL A 248 44.82 -21.58 7.70
N ALA A 249 43.79 -22.20 7.12
CA ALA A 249 43.37 -21.95 5.75
C ALA A 249 42.85 -20.52 5.51
N ASP A 250 42.17 -19.92 6.48
CA ASP A 250 41.62 -18.57 6.37
C ASP A 250 42.71 -17.51 6.56
N GLU A 251 43.71 -17.79 7.40
CA GLU A 251 44.91 -16.95 7.52
C GLU A 251 45.73 -16.94 6.23
N ILE A 252 45.89 -18.10 5.58
CA ILE A 252 46.57 -18.20 4.28
C ILE A 252 45.79 -17.43 3.19
N ARG A 253 44.46 -17.49 3.17
CA ARG A 253 43.65 -16.70 2.23
C ARG A 253 43.84 -15.19 2.42
N LYS A 254 43.84 -14.71 3.68
CA LYS A 254 44.10 -13.31 4.00
C LYS A 254 45.51 -12.88 3.55
N LEU A 255 46.51 -13.74 3.74
CA LEU A 255 47.87 -13.47 3.25
C LEU A 255 47.95 -13.38 1.72
N VAL A 256 47.24 -14.24 0.98
CA VAL A 256 47.18 -14.18 -0.49
C VAL A 256 46.56 -12.86 -0.94
N GLN A 257 45.47 -12.44 -0.28
CA GLN A 257 44.81 -11.17 -0.59
C GLN A 257 45.74 -9.97 -0.36
N LEU A 258 46.47 -9.91 0.75
CA LEU A 258 47.42 -8.82 1.03
C LEU A 258 48.55 -8.75 -0.02
N LYS A 259 48.96 -9.90 -0.56
CA LYS A 259 49.98 -9.98 -1.61
C LYS A 259 49.44 -9.49 -2.95
N ASP A 260 48.25 -9.94 -3.32
CA ASP A 260 47.58 -9.55 -4.57
C ASP A 260 47.21 -8.06 -4.58
N GLU A 261 46.89 -7.49 -3.42
CA GLU A 261 46.67 -6.06 -3.21
C GLU A 261 47.98 -5.25 -3.17
N GLY A 262 49.15 -5.90 -3.22
CA GLY A 262 50.47 -5.26 -3.19
C GLY A 262 50.83 -4.64 -1.85
N ILE A 263 50.11 -4.99 -0.78
CA ILE A 263 50.35 -4.51 0.59
C ILE A 263 51.58 -5.19 1.20
N ILE A 264 51.83 -6.44 0.81
CA ILE A 264 53.04 -7.19 1.16
C ILE A 264 53.75 -7.67 -0.10
N SER A 265 55.08 -7.79 -0.02
CA SER A 265 55.90 -8.37 -1.08
C SER A 265 55.80 -9.90 -1.13
N GLU A 266 56.21 -10.50 -2.24
CA GLU A 266 56.25 -11.97 -2.39
C GLU A 266 57.15 -12.63 -1.32
N ASP A 267 58.27 -11.99 -0.97
CA ASP A 267 59.19 -12.46 0.06
C ASP A 267 58.56 -12.44 1.46
N GLU A 268 57.82 -11.37 1.79
CA GLU A 268 57.08 -11.25 3.06
C GLU A 268 55.93 -12.26 3.14
N PHE A 269 55.25 -12.50 2.02
CA PHE A 269 54.20 -13.51 1.91
C PHE A 269 54.74 -14.91 2.22
N GLU A 270 55.84 -15.32 1.58
CA GLU A 270 56.41 -16.66 1.79
C GLU A 270 56.95 -16.86 3.23
N VAL A 271 57.53 -15.82 3.85
CA VAL A 271 57.95 -15.87 5.25
C VAL A 271 56.77 -16.08 6.20
N GLN A 272 55.65 -15.38 5.97
CA GLN A 272 54.46 -15.49 6.83
C GLN A 272 53.71 -16.81 6.59
N LYS A 273 53.55 -17.22 5.34
CA LYS A 273 52.95 -18.50 4.95
C LYS A 273 53.68 -19.69 5.59
N LYS A 274 55.01 -19.65 5.64
CA LYS A 274 55.82 -20.70 6.30
C LYS A 274 55.57 -20.77 7.81
N LYS A 275 55.40 -19.62 8.48
CA LYS A 275 55.07 -19.58 9.91
C LYS A 275 53.69 -20.15 10.23
N LEU A 276 52.75 -20.04 9.29
CA LEU A 276 51.39 -20.55 9.45
C LEU A 276 51.26 -22.05 9.17
N ILE A 277 52.10 -22.60 8.28
CA ILE A 277 52.02 -24.01 7.85
C ILE A 277 52.94 -24.92 8.68
N GLY A 278 53.99 -24.37 9.33
CA GLY A 278 54.99 -25.12 10.11
C GLY A 278 56.28 -25.38 9.35
#